data_AF-A0A135S1T9-F1
#
_entry.id   AF-A0A135S1T9-F1
#
_cell.length_a   1.000
_cell.length_b   1.000
_cell.length_c   1.000
_cell.angle_alpha   90.00
_cell.angle_beta   90.00
_cell.angle_gamma   90.00
#
_symmetry.space_group_name_H-M   'P 1'
#
loop_
_entity.id
_entity.type
_entity.pdbx_description
1 polymer ?
#
loop_
_entity_poly.entity_id
_entity_poly.type
_entity_poly.pdbx_seq_one_letter_code
_entity_poly.pdbx_strand_id
1 'polypeptide(L)'
;MDRAATRSFPRRPVQWNRPMTKWEPEISRIDLHTKYQRRFEDEGTNPSLLSTFLSIPEFSPRLDYELPVFKNILDETILKRICEGNFETPTFYVAHVNEQIDGGFTLEFHLAYPVWTRDPSPRRDQRVTGDGLPLRKSTDLSFLPGAQKSDRITHGFDYLHEAQTSICVTGWDTSQWTAIRLTDSYFEDDSDPNKEYLLPFYVADPYPDQDMTSCELDAISIANLTADNVSVTDPREYFLLVVKFHVVRITEHWTNVLFKLKDMIEEYLSSPHIPLVRRESSLGTMRGESYAIEASEVWLGQTSDLVIQWILLLTKTIKAWDKFFDRDISRIVCQSSEDGISHMNDSLYEISRSLDEIMVIREEMEELKVKVERFEKKAFRLTP
;
A
#
# COMPACT_ATOMS: atom_id res chain seq x y z
N MET A 1 -76.52 -4.93 9.14
CA MET A 1 -75.48 -4.41 8.23
C MET A 1 -74.50 -3.65 9.08
N ASP A 2 -73.35 -4.30 9.25
CA ASP A 2 -72.33 -4.04 10.26
C ASP A 2 -71.51 -2.78 9.99
N ARG A 3 -71.19 -2.05 11.07
CA ARG A 3 -70.09 -1.09 11.10
C ARG A 3 -68.91 -1.75 11.80
N ALA A 4 -67.88 -2.09 11.02
CA ALA A 4 -66.60 -2.56 11.52
C ALA A 4 -65.88 -1.43 12.27
N ALA A 5 -65.63 -1.63 13.57
CA ALA A 5 -64.80 -0.75 14.39
C ALA A 5 -63.36 -1.26 14.39
N THR A 6 -62.47 -0.59 13.66
CA THR A 6 -61.02 -0.79 13.72
C THR A 6 -60.47 -0.12 14.97
N ARG A 7 -59.95 -0.91 15.91
CA ARG A 7 -59.17 -0.42 17.07
C ARG A 7 -57.80 0.02 16.57
N SER A 8 -57.49 1.30 16.66
CA SER A 8 -56.12 1.83 16.54
C SER A 8 -55.36 1.58 17.84
N PHE A 9 -54.23 0.88 17.77
CA PHE A 9 -53.27 0.84 18.86
C PHE A 9 -52.44 2.14 18.86
N PRO A 10 -52.25 2.82 20.00
CA PRO A 10 -51.33 3.94 20.08
C PRO A 10 -49.89 3.42 19.97
N ARG A 11 -49.25 3.64 18.81
CA ARG A 11 -47.80 3.52 18.69
C ARG A 11 -47.19 4.70 19.45
N ARG A 12 -46.76 4.47 20.69
CA ARG A 12 -45.79 5.37 21.32
C ARG A 12 -44.50 5.26 20.51
N PRO A 13 -43.89 6.36 20.05
CA PRO A 13 -42.52 6.29 19.52
C PRO A 13 -41.63 5.77 20.64
N VAL A 14 -40.96 4.65 20.40
CA VAL A 14 -39.88 4.19 21.26
C VAL A 14 -38.76 5.22 21.09
N GLN A 15 -38.70 6.17 22.03
CA GLN A 15 -37.51 7.00 22.20
C GLN A 15 -36.40 6.08 22.68
N TRP A 16 -35.57 5.62 21.75
CA TRP A 16 -34.24 5.16 22.09
C TRP A 16 -33.48 6.37 22.63
N ASN A 17 -33.41 6.51 23.95
CA ASN A 17 -32.38 7.30 24.60
C ASN A 17 -31.04 6.61 24.32
N ARG A 18 -30.53 6.72 23.09
CA ARG A 18 -29.11 6.48 22.85
C ARG A 18 -28.40 7.69 23.44
N PRO A 19 -27.46 7.51 24.37
CA PRO A 19 -26.44 8.53 24.55
C PRO A 19 -25.81 8.70 23.16
N MET A 20 -25.93 9.88 22.57
CA MET A 20 -24.98 10.30 21.54
C MET A 20 -23.64 10.49 22.28
N THR A 21 -22.99 9.40 22.64
CA THR A 21 -21.54 9.43 22.78
C THR A 21 -21.05 9.85 21.41
N LYS A 22 -20.34 10.99 21.36
CA LYS A 22 -19.51 11.36 20.22
C LYS A 22 -18.89 10.09 19.66
N TRP A 23 -19.11 9.85 18.38
CA TRP A 23 -18.29 8.90 17.64
C TRP A 23 -16.87 9.43 17.79
N GLU A 24 -16.05 8.78 18.59
CA GLU A 24 -14.61 8.99 18.59
C GLU A 24 -14.09 8.00 17.53
N PRO A 25 -13.61 8.48 16.38
CA PRO A 25 -12.81 7.67 15.48
C PRO A 25 -11.61 7.15 16.27
N GLU A 26 -11.66 5.92 16.75
CA GLU A 26 -10.47 5.25 17.27
C GLU A 26 -9.53 4.96 16.09
N ILE A 27 -8.83 5.99 15.60
CA ILE A 27 -7.72 5.89 14.65
C ILE A 27 -6.56 5.27 15.42
N SER A 28 -6.68 3.97 15.69
CA SER A 28 -5.65 3.20 16.34
C SER A 28 -4.75 2.60 15.25
N ARG A 29 -3.56 3.18 15.05
CA ARG A 29 -2.45 2.38 14.53
C ARG A 29 -2.11 1.41 15.64
N ILE A 30 -2.64 0.20 15.52
CA ILE A 30 -2.37 -0.85 16.48
C ILE A 30 -1.00 -1.40 16.13
N ASP A 31 0.01 -0.97 16.87
CA ASP A 31 1.18 -1.80 17.09
C ASP A 31 0.70 -3.02 17.88
N LEU A 32 0.28 -4.02 17.11
CA LEU A 32 -0.27 -5.29 17.57
C LEU A 32 0.66 -5.96 18.58
N HIS A 33 1.98 -5.83 18.38
CA HIS A 33 2.98 -6.38 19.27
C HIS A 33 2.96 -5.67 20.64
N THR A 34 3.06 -4.33 20.62
CA THR A 34 3.07 -3.51 21.85
C THR A 34 1.74 -3.59 22.61
N LYS A 35 0.60 -3.62 21.92
CA LYS A 35 -0.72 -3.70 22.56
C LYS A 35 -1.00 -5.09 23.13
N TYR A 36 -0.59 -6.16 22.43
CA TYR A 36 -0.68 -7.52 22.95
C TYR A 36 0.18 -7.72 24.19
N GLN A 37 1.44 -7.25 24.18
CA GLN A 37 2.32 -7.32 25.36
C GLN A 37 1.74 -6.58 26.57
N ARG A 38 1.29 -5.33 26.40
CA ARG A 38 0.72 -4.56 27.52
C ARG A 38 -0.53 -5.20 28.11
N ARG A 39 -1.45 -5.68 27.26
CA ARG A 39 -2.70 -6.29 27.72
C ARG A 39 -2.47 -7.65 28.38
N PHE A 40 -1.49 -8.42 27.88
CA PHE A 40 -1.04 -9.66 28.51
C PHE A 40 -0.43 -9.42 29.90
N GLU A 41 0.31 -8.31 30.06
CA GLU A 41 0.90 -7.92 31.35
C GLU A 41 -0.13 -7.38 32.35
N ASP A 42 -1.13 -6.62 31.90
CA ASP A 42 -2.09 -5.94 32.78
C ASP A 42 -3.29 -6.81 33.22
N GLU A 43 -3.82 -7.68 32.35
CA GLU A 43 -5.09 -8.38 32.61
C GLU A 43 -4.91 -9.84 33.09
N GLY A 44 -3.73 -10.44 32.92
CA GLY A 44 -3.43 -11.83 33.33
C GLY A 44 -4.24 -12.92 32.59
N THR A 45 -5.25 -12.52 31.82
CA THR A 45 -5.95 -13.30 30.81
C THR A 45 -5.22 -13.20 29.48
N ASN A 46 -5.38 -14.22 28.63
CA ASN A 46 -4.78 -14.26 27.30
C ASN A 46 -5.84 -13.77 26.29
N PRO A 47 -6.00 -12.43 26.07
CA PRO A 47 -7.03 -11.93 25.18
C PRO A 47 -6.80 -12.47 23.77
N SER A 48 -7.87 -12.81 23.05
CA SER A 48 -7.71 -13.21 21.64
C SER A 48 -7.01 -12.09 20.88
N LEU A 49 -6.04 -12.44 20.02
CA LEU A 49 -5.31 -11.47 19.21
C LEU A 49 -6.27 -10.59 18.40
N LEU A 50 -7.38 -11.18 17.97
CA LEU A 50 -8.46 -10.48 17.28
C LEU A 50 -9.20 -9.48 18.17
N SER A 51 -9.55 -9.84 19.42
CA SER A 51 -10.16 -8.87 20.35
C SER A 51 -9.22 -7.72 20.72
N THR A 52 -7.90 -7.98 20.73
CA THR A 52 -6.87 -6.96 20.96
C THR A 52 -6.68 -6.08 19.73
N PHE A 53 -6.72 -6.68 18.54
CA PHE A 53 -6.65 -6.00 17.24
C PHE A 53 -7.89 -5.15 16.93
N LEU A 54 -9.07 -5.53 17.40
CA LEU A 54 -10.27 -4.73 17.13
C LEU A 54 -10.49 -3.62 18.17
N SER A 55 -9.66 -3.59 19.23
CA SER A 55 -9.83 -2.69 20.39
C SER A 55 -11.22 -2.80 21.05
N ILE A 56 -11.98 -3.87 20.77
CA ILE A 56 -13.35 -4.01 21.25
C ILE A 56 -13.32 -4.29 22.76
N PRO A 57 -13.98 -3.48 23.62
CA PRO A 57 -14.13 -3.79 25.03
C PRO A 57 -14.84 -5.14 25.23
N GLU A 58 -14.45 -5.93 26.24
CA GLU A 58 -15.03 -7.26 26.50
C GLU A 58 -16.56 -7.26 26.66
N PHE A 59 -17.13 -6.12 27.07
CA PHE A 59 -18.57 -5.94 27.28
C PHE A 59 -19.29 -5.33 26.06
N SER A 60 -18.57 -5.11 24.96
CA SER A 60 -19.15 -4.48 23.78
C SER A 60 -19.93 -5.51 22.96
N PRO A 61 -21.18 -5.22 22.56
CA PRO A 61 -21.96 -6.10 21.71
C PRO A 61 -21.30 -6.31 20.33
N ARG A 62 -20.31 -5.48 19.97
CA ARG A 62 -19.44 -5.66 18.79
C ARG A 62 -18.73 -7.01 18.78
N LEU A 63 -18.41 -7.58 19.95
CA LEU A 63 -17.81 -8.91 20.03
C LEU A 63 -18.71 -10.00 19.44
N ASP A 64 -20.03 -9.85 19.54
CA ASP A 64 -20.96 -10.89 19.11
C ASP A 64 -21.20 -10.90 17.59
N TYR A 65 -21.01 -9.76 16.90
CA TYR A 65 -21.24 -9.66 15.45
C TYR A 65 -19.98 -9.36 14.63
N GLU A 66 -19.00 -8.60 15.15
CA GLU A 66 -17.74 -8.33 14.44
C GLU A 66 -16.76 -9.49 14.57
N LEU A 67 -16.66 -10.11 15.75
CA LEU A 67 -15.67 -11.18 15.99
C LEU A 67 -15.89 -12.41 15.07
N PRO A 68 -17.13 -12.90 14.82
CA PRO A 68 -17.34 -13.98 13.86
C PRO A 68 -16.98 -13.60 12.42
N VAL A 69 -17.31 -12.38 11.99
CA VAL A 69 -16.99 -11.85 10.65
C VAL A 69 -15.47 -11.76 10.49
N PHE A 70 -14.78 -11.16 11.46
CA PHE A 70 -13.34 -11.07 11.44
C PHE A 70 -12.65 -12.42 11.60
N LYS A 71 -13.19 -13.39 12.35
CA LYS A 71 -12.65 -14.76 12.38
C LYS A 71 -12.73 -15.44 11.02
N ASN A 72 -13.72 -15.09 10.19
CA ASN A 72 -13.85 -15.62 8.84
C ASN A 72 -12.88 -14.96 7.84
N ILE A 73 -12.37 -13.76 8.13
CA ILE A 73 -11.49 -12.97 7.24
C ILE A 73 -10.03 -13.05 7.69
N LEU A 74 -9.81 -12.90 9.00
CA LEU A 74 -8.55 -12.88 9.72
C LEU A 74 -8.64 -13.95 10.82
N ASP A 75 -8.34 -15.20 10.47
CA ASP A 75 -8.27 -16.22 11.50
C ASP A 75 -7.16 -15.87 12.53
N GLU A 76 -7.26 -16.41 13.74
CA GLU A 76 -6.28 -16.12 14.80
C GLU A 76 -4.84 -16.48 14.40
N THR A 77 -4.65 -17.44 13.50
CA THR A 77 -3.33 -17.81 12.97
C THR A 77 -2.78 -16.75 12.01
N ILE A 78 -3.63 -16.12 11.20
CA ILE A 78 -3.28 -14.99 10.34
C ILE A 78 -2.88 -13.79 11.21
N LEU A 79 -3.70 -13.44 12.21
CA LEU A 79 -3.38 -12.34 13.11
C LEU A 79 -2.13 -12.62 13.93
N LYS A 80 -1.96 -13.85 14.40
CA LYS A 80 -0.74 -14.29 15.06
C LYS A 80 0.46 -14.14 14.14
N ARG A 81 0.35 -14.56 12.88
CA ARG A 81 1.39 -14.34 11.88
C ARG A 81 1.62 -12.84 11.62
N ILE A 82 0.59 -11.99 11.60
CA ILE A 82 0.77 -10.54 11.45
C ILE A 82 1.55 -9.98 12.66
N CYS A 83 1.15 -10.37 13.88
CA CYS A 83 1.77 -9.94 15.14
C CYS A 83 3.21 -10.43 15.30
N GLU A 84 3.50 -11.63 14.79
CA GLU A 84 4.82 -12.25 14.80
C GLU A 84 5.68 -11.81 13.61
N GLY A 85 5.13 -10.98 12.70
CA GLY A 85 5.83 -10.56 11.49
C GLY A 85 6.06 -11.68 10.47
N ASN A 86 5.23 -12.72 10.49
CA ASN A 86 5.32 -13.90 9.61
C ASN A 86 4.14 -13.99 8.63
N PHE A 87 3.42 -12.89 8.38
CA PHE A 87 2.27 -12.87 7.48
C PHE A 87 2.65 -12.62 6.03
N GLU A 88 2.41 -13.61 5.18
CA GLU A 88 2.52 -13.51 3.73
C GLU A 88 1.11 -13.33 3.16
N THR A 89 0.78 -12.13 2.66
CA THR A 89 -0.35 -12.00 1.75
C THR A 89 0.00 -12.70 0.43
N PRO A 90 -0.95 -13.37 -0.23
CA PRO A 90 -0.72 -13.81 -1.60
C PRO A 90 -0.40 -12.56 -2.44
N THR A 91 0.72 -12.62 -3.13
CA THR A 91 1.44 -11.46 -3.69
C THR A 91 0.71 -10.75 -4.84
N PHE A 92 -0.54 -11.09 -5.18
CA PHE A 92 -1.13 -10.76 -6.48
C PHE A 92 -2.65 -10.51 -6.53
N TYR A 93 -3.35 -10.26 -5.41
CA TYR A 93 -4.79 -9.95 -5.46
C TYR A 93 -5.04 -8.45 -5.51
N VAL A 94 -5.41 -7.92 -6.68
CA VAL A 94 -5.64 -6.47 -6.78
C VAL A 94 -6.93 -6.04 -6.12
N ALA A 95 -8.06 -6.70 -6.37
CA ALA A 95 -9.25 -6.49 -5.55
C ALA A 95 -10.23 -7.67 -5.64
N HIS A 96 -11.05 -7.85 -4.60
CA HIS A 96 -12.01 -8.92 -4.50
C HIS A 96 -13.26 -8.48 -3.75
N VAL A 97 -14.43 -8.84 -4.28
CA VAL A 97 -15.73 -8.61 -3.64
C VAL A 97 -16.31 -9.97 -3.28
N ASN A 98 -16.41 -10.25 -1.98
CA ASN A 98 -17.08 -11.44 -1.47
C ASN A 98 -18.39 -11.03 -0.82
N GLU A 99 -19.49 -11.51 -1.38
CA GLU A 99 -20.82 -11.43 -0.76
C GLU A 99 -21.12 -12.78 -0.11
N GLN A 100 -21.28 -12.78 1.21
CA GLN A 100 -21.58 -13.99 1.96
C GLN A 100 -23.08 -14.28 1.93
N ILE A 101 -23.44 -15.58 2.00
CA ILE A 101 -24.83 -16.06 1.89
C ILE A 101 -25.73 -15.50 3.01
N ASP A 102 -25.13 -15.15 4.13
CA ASP A 102 -25.70 -14.59 5.34
C ASP A 102 -25.89 -13.06 5.29
N GLY A 103 -25.50 -12.39 4.19
CA GLY A 103 -25.77 -10.98 3.94
C GLY A 103 -24.58 -10.05 4.21
N GLY A 104 -23.50 -10.57 4.80
CA GLY A 104 -22.25 -9.82 4.97
C GLY A 104 -21.50 -9.60 3.66
N PHE A 105 -20.64 -8.59 3.63
CA PHE A 105 -19.79 -8.26 2.49
C PHE A 105 -18.32 -8.09 2.90
N THR A 106 -17.42 -8.28 1.96
CA THR A 106 -15.99 -8.03 2.10
C THR A 106 -15.44 -7.49 0.79
N LEU A 107 -14.86 -6.29 0.84
CA LEU A 107 -14.23 -5.59 -0.28
C LEU A 107 -12.73 -5.51 0.02
N GLU A 108 -11.92 -6.21 -0.75
CA GLU A 108 -10.48 -6.27 -0.57
C GLU A 108 -9.78 -5.60 -1.72
N PHE A 109 -8.65 -4.98 -1.43
CA PHE A 109 -7.75 -4.37 -2.39
C PHE A 109 -6.30 -4.60 -1.95
N HIS A 110 -5.43 -5.15 -2.80
CA HIS A 110 -4.00 -5.29 -2.48
C HIS A 110 -3.13 -4.85 -3.65
N LEU A 111 -2.19 -3.93 -3.40
CA LEU A 111 -1.31 -3.42 -4.42
C LEU A 111 0.12 -3.35 -3.93
N ALA A 112 0.99 -4.05 -4.65
CA ALA A 112 2.43 -4.01 -4.46
C ALA A 112 3.05 -2.86 -5.25
N TYR A 113 4.02 -2.18 -4.66
CA TYR A 113 4.70 -1.04 -5.25
C TYR A 113 6.14 -0.94 -4.74
N PRO A 114 7.07 -0.41 -5.56
CA PRO A 114 8.41 -0.11 -5.12
C PRO A 114 8.47 1.26 -4.43
N VAL A 115 9.31 1.37 -3.41
CA VAL A 115 9.64 2.65 -2.78
C VAL A 115 11.13 2.91 -2.91
N TRP A 116 11.47 4.04 -3.53
CA TRP A 116 12.85 4.48 -3.66
C TRP A 116 13.21 5.44 -2.54
N THR A 117 14.11 5.02 -1.66
CA THR A 117 14.63 5.86 -0.58
C THR A 117 16.12 6.10 -0.73
N ARG A 118 16.62 7.05 0.04
CA ARG A 118 18.06 7.28 0.20
C ARG A 118 18.38 7.23 1.67
N ASP A 119 19.17 6.23 2.06
CA ASP A 119 19.44 5.91 3.46
C ASP A 119 20.94 5.67 3.70
N PRO A 120 21.46 5.96 4.90
CA PRO A 120 22.86 5.68 5.23
C PRO A 120 23.18 4.18 5.28
N SER A 121 22.18 3.34 5.48
CA SER A 121 22.31 1.88 5.62
C SER A 121 21.08 1.16 5.10
N PRO A 122 21.20 -0.08 4.61
CA PRO A 122 20.06 -0.83 4.11
C PRO A 122 19.07 -1.10 5.26
N ARG A 123 17.84 -0.63 5.08
CA ARG A 123 16.73 -0.99 5.98
C ARG A 123 16.21 -2.37 5.58
N ARG A 124 16.23 -3.30 6.54
CA ARG A 124 15.80 -4.68 6.32
C ARG A 124 14.42 -4.88 6.94
N ASP A 125 13.53 -5.50 6.17
CA ASP A 125 12.27 -5.98 6.73
C ASP A 125 12.54 -6.99 7.84
N GLN A 126 12.10 -6.66 9.06
CA GLN A 126 12.30 -7.49 10.25
C GLN A 126 11.38 -8.73 10.24
N ARG A 127 10.31 -8.67 9.44
CA ARG A 127 9.37 -9.76 9.21
C ARG A 127 10.05 -10.83 8.37
N VAL A 128 9.96 -12.09 8.80
CA VAL A 128 10.63 -13.20 8.11
C VAL A 128 9.66 -14.30 7.69
N THR A 129 9.94 -14.92 6.55
CA THR A 129 9.25 -16.10 6.07
C THR A 129 9.75 -17.35 6.80
N GLY A 130 9.08 -18.50 6.61
CA GLY A 130 9.42 -19.75 7.34
C GLY A 130 10.84 -20.27 7.12
N ASP A 131 11.52 -19.82 6.07
CA ASP A 131 12.92 -20.07 5.72
C ASP A 131 13.91 -19.01 6.27
N GLY A 132 13.43 -18.03 7.04
CA GLY A 132 14.23 -16.97 7.66
C GLY A 132 14.63 -15.83 6.71
N LEU A 133 14.07 -15.79 5.50
CA LEU A 133 14.25 -14.67 4.58
C LEU A 133 13.32 -13.50 4.92
N PRO A 134 13.70 -12.25 4.64
CA PRO A 134 12.80 -11.12 4.82
C PRO A 134 11.52 -11.27 3.98
N LEU A 135 10.38 -10.89 4.56
CA LEU A 135 9.10 -10.91 3.86
C LEU A 135 9.09 -10.01 2.62
N ARG A 136 9.76 -8.86 2.71
CA ARG A 136 9.99 -7.92 1.60
C ARG A 136 11.47 -7.75 1.32
N LYS A 137 11.82 -7.73 0.03
CA LYS A 137 13.19 -7.51 -0.39
C LYS A 137 13.51 -6.01 -0.42
N SER A 138 14.74 -5.69 -0.02
CA SER A 138 15.35 -4.39 -0.29
C SER A 138 16.55 -4.58 -1.21
N THR A 139 16.60 -3.82 -2.29
CA THR A 139 17.65 -3.90 -3.30
C THR A 139 18.55 -2.68 -3.20
N ASP A 140 19.85 -2.92 -3.00
CA ASP A 140 20.87 -1.89 -3.06
C ASP A 140 21.11 -1.47 -4.52
N LEU A 141 20.92 -0.18 -4.80
CA LEU A 141 21.09 0.39 -6.13
C LEU A 141 22.45 1.06 -6.32
N SER A 142 23.41 0.81 -5.43
CA SER A 142 24.78 1.35 -5.50
C SER A 142 25.55 1.00 -6.77
N PHE A 143 25.07 0.01 -7.55
CA PHE A 143 25.61 -0.32 -8.86
C PHE A 143 25.23 0.71 -9.93
N LEU A 144 24.10 1.40 -9.80
CA LEU A 144 23.73 2.49 -10.71
C LEU A 144 24.69 3.69 -10.50
N PRO A 145 25.14 4.36 -11.58
CA PRO A 145 25.87 5.60 -11.45
C PRO A 145 24.93 6.71 -10.98
N GLY A 146 25.47 7.71 -10.30
CA GLY A 146 24.67 8.83 -9.76
C GLY A 146 25.02 9.23 -8.33
N ALA A 147 25.88 8.47 -7.65
CA ALA A 147 26.40 8.90 -6.36
C ALA A 147 27.93 8.91 -6.40
N GLN A 148 28.50 10.09 -6.67
CA GLN A 148 29.93 10.32 -6.43
C GLN A 148 30.26 9.85 -5.00
N LYS A 149 31.46 9.28 -4.78
CA LYS A 149 31.88 8.81 -3.46
C LYS A 149 31.75 9.89 -2.37
N SER A 150 31.87 11.16 -2.73
CA SER A 150 31.65 12.31 -1.84
C SER A 150 30.19 12.49 -1.43
N ASP A 151 29.25 12.29 -2.35
CA ASP A 151 27.80 12.47 -2.14
C ASP A 151 27.20 11.33 -1.30
N ARG A 152 27.79 10.13 -1.38
CA ARG A 152 27.40 8.95 -0.56
C ARG A 152 27.67 9.15 0.94
N ILE A 153 28.70 9.93 1.29
CA ILE A 153 29.07 10.18 2.69
C ILE A 153 28.09 11.15 3.35
N THR A 154 27.56 12.11 2.58
CA THR A 154 26.63 13.14 3.08
C THR A 154 25.16 12.77 2.92
N HIS A 155 24.78 12.02 1.88
CA HIS A 155 23.38 11.78 1.53
C HIS A 155 22.93 10.32 1.60
N GLY A 156 23.84 9.36 1.78
CA GLY A 156 23.52 7.93 1.87
C GLY A 156 23.54 7.18 0.53
N PHE A 157 23.01 5.96 0.53
CA PHE A 157 22.89 5.07 -0.62
C PHE A 157 21.44 5.01 -1.10
N ASP A 158 21.26 4.82 -2.40
CA ASP A 158 19.95 4.62 -3.00
C ASP A 158 19.51 3.16 -2.80
N TYR A 159 18.33 2.99 -2.20
CA TYR A 159 17.72 1.70 -1.97
C TYR A 159 16.34 1.65 -2.61
N LEU A 160 15.96 0.45 -3.00
CA LEU A 160 14.60 0.16 -3.40
C LEU A 160 13.97 -0.89 -2.51
N HIS A 161 12.86 -0.54 -1.92
CA HIS A 161 12.10 -1.37 -1.00
C HIS A 161 10.86 -1.91 -1.71
N GLU A 162 10.66 -3.22 -1.66
CA GLU A 162 9.38 -3.82 -1.99
C GLU A 162 8.37 -3.46 -0.90
N ALA A 163 7.24 -2.89 -1.29
CA ALA A 163 6.16 -2.50 -0.38
C ALA A 163 4.82 -3.01 -0.91
N GLN A 164 3.85 -3.13 -0.01
CA GLN A 164 2.48 -3.45 -0.33
C GLN A 164 1.52 -2.67 0.55
N THR A 165 0.42 -2.23 -0.04
CA THR A 165 -0.75 -1.74 0.68
C THR A 165 -1.89 -2.74 0.47
N SER A 166 -2.62 -3.03 1.54
CA SER A 166 -3.78 -3.91 1.56
C SER A 166 -4.92 -3.22 2.31
N ILE A 167 -6.08 -3.17 1.70
CA ILE A 167 -7.26 -2.48 2.21
C ILE A 167 -8.39 -3.51 2.22
N CYS A 168 -9.11 -3.58 3.32
CA CYS A 168 -10.28 -4.43 3.47
C CYS A 168 -11.41 -3.62 4.09
N VAL A 169 -12.57 -3.58 3.44
CA VAL A 169 -13.80 -3.00 3.98
C VAL A 169 -14.82 -4.13 4.08
N THR A 170 -15.27 -4.43 5.29
CA THR A 170 -16.16 -5.55 5.56
C THR A 170 -17.25 -5.15 6.53
N GLY A 171 -18.43 -5.75 6.40
CA GLY A 171 -19.54 -5.48 7.29
C GLY A 171 -20.69 -6.45 7.10
N TRP A 172 -21.64 -6.40 8.01
CA TRP A 172 -22.89 -7.13 7.89
C TRP A 172 -23.86 -6.41 6.94
N ASP A 173 -23.87 -5.08 6.99
CA ASP A 173 -24.68 -4.21 6.14
C ASP A 173 -24.02 -2.83 5.99
N THR A 174 -24.67 -1.91 5.26
CA THR A 174 -24.15 -0.56 5.03
C THR A 174 -24.13 0.32 6.29
N SER A 175 -24.80 -0.08 7.37
CA SER A 175 -24.84 0.65 8.63
C SER A 175 -23.77 0.20 9.64
N GLN A 176 -23.28 -1.03 9.51
CA GLN A 176 -22.30 -1.64 10.41
C GLN A 176 -21.20 -2.33 9.62
N TRP A 177 -20.10 -1.61 9.47
CA TRP A 177 -18.93 -2.06 8.72
C TRP A 177 -17.65 -1.53 9.36
N THR A 178 -16.52 -2.08 8.93
CA THR A 178 -15.18 -1.73 9.39
C THR A 178 -14.25 -1.73 8.20
N ALA A 179 -13.32 -0.78 8.21
CA ALA A 179 -12.23 -0.72 7.25
C ALA A 179 -10.90 -0.97 7.95
N ILE A 180 -10.03 -1.74 7.29
CA ILE A 180 -8.68 -2.05 7.74
C ILE A 180 -7.72 -1.71 6.60
N ARG A 181 -6.61 -1.06 6.94
CA ARG A 181 -5.48 -0.90 6.04
C ARG A 181 -4.22 -1.48 6.66
N LEU A 182 -3.52 -2.30 5.89
CA LEU A 182 -2.18 -2.81 6.19
C LEU A 182 -1.22 -2.27 5.14
N THR A 183 -0.25 -1.46 5.54
CA THR A 183 0.76 -0.87 4.66
C THR A 183 2.15 -1.16 5.21
N ASP A 184 3.03 -1.63 4.32
CA ASP A 184 4.44 -1.80 4.63
C ASP A 184 5.09 -0.44 4.91
N SER A 185 5.78 -0.33 6.05
CA SER A 185 6.49 0.89 6.48
C SER A 185 7.88 0.60 7.07
N TYR A 186 8.42 -0.61 6.85
CA TYR A 186 9.73 -1.03 7.41
C TYR A 186 10.91 -0.22 6.87
N PHE A 187 10.72 0.47 5.75
CA PHE A 187 11.69 1.36 5.13
C PHE A 187 11.58 2.80 5.66
N GLU A 188 10.64 3.10 6.55
CA GLU A 188 10.43 4.44 7.10
C GLU A 188 11.25 4.73 8.36
N ASP A 189 11.48 6.02 8.59
CA ASP A 189 12.22 6.50 9.75
C ASP A 189 11.23 6.93 10.82
N ASP A 190 11.15 6.15 11.91
CA ASP A 190 10.23 6.42 13.01
C ASP A 190 10.55 7.74 13.74
N SER A 191 11.71 8.35 13.49
CA SER A 191 12.10 9.64 14.08
C SER A 191 11.47 10.85 13.40
N ASP A 192 10.89 10.71 12.20
CA ASP A 192 10.29 11.82 11.46
C ASP A 192 8.75 11.83 11.64
N PRO A 193 8.20 12.67 12.53
CA PRO A 193 6.77 12.69 12.83
C PRO A 193 5.90 13.18 11.66
N ASN A 194 6.50 13.79 10.63
CA ASN A 194 5.78 14.30 9.47
C ASN A 194 5.58 13.24 8.39
N LYS A 195 6.02 12.00 8.63
CA LYS A 195 5.80 10.91 7.70
C LYS A 195 4.34 10.46 7.75
N GLU A 196 3.69 10.61 6.61
CA GLU A 196 2.30 10.28 6.37
C GLU A 196 1.93 8.83 6.73
N TYR A 197 2.86 7.90 6.81
CA TYR A 197 2.55 6.53 7.24
C TYR A 197 2.50 6.37 8.75
N LEU A 198 3.06 7.30 9.54
CA LEU A 198 3.16 7.23 10.99
C LEU A 198 1.89 7.76 11.69
N LEU A 199 1.54 7.17 12.83
CA LEU A 199 0.35 7.58 13.60
C LEU A 199 0.38 9.06 14.03
N PRO A 200 1.51 9.64 14.49
CA PRO A 200 1.56 11.04 14.87
C PRO A 200 1.12 12.01 13.77
N PHE A 201 1.21 11.61 12.48
CA PHE A 201 0.73 12.42 11.37
C PHE A 201 -0.79 12.61 11.36
N TYR A 202 -1.55 11.62 11.88
CA TYR A 202 -3.02 11.61 11.84
C TYR A 202 -3.67 12.02 13.16
N VAL A 203 -2.88 12.09 14.23
CA VAL A 203 -3.36 12.51 15.55
C VAL A 203 -3.31 14.03 15.61
N ALA A 204 -4.44 14.64 15.98
CA ALA A 204 -4.54 16.07 16.26
C ALA A 204 -3.42 16.53 17.21
N ASP A 205 -2.82 17.69 16.92
CA ASP A 205 -1.86 18.30 17.85
C ASP A 205 -2.52 18.46 19.23
N PRO A 206 -1.93 17.91 20.32
CA PRO A 206 -2.45 18.10 21.67
C PRO A 206 -2.48 19.57 22.12
N TYR A 207 -1.83 20.48 21.39
CA TYR A 207 -1.90 21.93 21.56
C TYR A 207 -2.53 22.61 20.34
N PRO A 208 -3.83 22.43 20.08
CA PRO A 208 -4.48 23.13 18.98
C PRO A 208 -4.40 24.63 19.24
N ASP A 209 -3.87 25.40 18.28
CA ASP A 209 -4.07 26.84 18.25
C ASP A 209 -5.58 27.11 18.37
N GLN A 210 -5.98 28.11 19.17
CA GLN A 210 -7.38 28.39 19.50
C GLN A 210 -8.28 28.64 18.26
N ASP A 211 -7.68 28.89 17.09
CA ASP A 211 -8.36 29.12 15.81
C ASP A 211 -8.35 27.89 14.87
N MET A 212 -7.68 26.79 15.22
CA MET A 212 -7.68 25.54 14.46
C MET A 212 -8.54 24.49 15.17
N THR A 213 -9.75 24.26 14.66
CA THR A 213 -10.50 23.04 15.00
C THR A 213 -9.69 21.85 14.51
N SER A 214 -9.05 21.13 15.43
CA SER A 214 -8.32 19.91 15.12
C SER A 214 -9.31 18.84 14.66
N CYS A 215 -9.53 18.74 13.36
CA CYS A 215 -10.32 17.65 12.78
C CYS A 215 -9.45 16.41 12.76
N GLU A 216 -9.91 15.32 13.36
CA GLU A 216 -9.24 14.03 13.25
C GLU A 216 -9.22 13.60 11.78
N LEU A 217 -8.06 13.17 11.30
CA LEU A 217 -7.83 12.80 9.91
C LEU A 217 -8.03 11.30 9.75
N ASP A 218 -8.76 10.88 8.72
CA ASP A 218 -8.89 9.46 8.44
C ASP A 218 -7.55 8.92 7.90
N ALA A 219 -6.92 8.07 8.71
CA ALA A 219 -5.66 7.44 8.37
C ALA A 219 -5.78 6.52 7.16
N ILE A 220 -6.94 5.89 6.91
CA ILE A 220 -7.12 4.94 5.82
C ILE A 220 -7.11 5.67 4.47
N SER A 221 -7.81 6.81 4.36
CA SER A 221 -7.77 7.72 3.20
C SER A 221 -6.48 8.53 3.08
N ILE A 222 -5.48 8.29 3.93
CA ILE A 222 -4.22 9.03 3.91
C ILE A 222 -4.46 10.53 4.17
N ALA A 223 -5.29 10.86 5.16
CA ALA A 223 -5.64 12.23 5.55
C ALA A 223 -6.34 13.06 4.45
N ASN A 224 -6.84 12.42 3.39
CA ASN A 224 -7.65 13.11 2.39
C ASN A 224 -9.10 13.32 2.87
N LEU A 225 -9.52 12.61 3.91
CA LEU A 225 -10.79 12.81 4.59
C LEU A 225 -10.57 13.21 6.05
N THR A 226 -11.45 14.06 6.56
CA THR A 226 -11.61 14.24 8.01
C THR A 226 -12.63 13.23 8.52
N ALA A 227 -12.41 12.68 9.70
CA ALA A 227 -13.28 11.68 10.30
C ALA A 227 -14.73 12.18 10.48
N ASP A 228 -14.91 13.48 10.76
CA ASP A 228 -16.23 14.13 10.89
C ASP A 228 -16.93 14.41 9.53
N ASN A 229 -16.18 14.37 8.42
CA ASN A 229 -16.69 14.65 7.07
C ASN A 229 -16.63 13.40 6.17
N VAL A 230 -16.54 12.21 6.76
CA VAL A 230 -16.86 10.97 6.05
C VAL A 230 -18.38 10.95 5.87
N SER A 231 -18.88 11.77 4.92
CA SER A 231 -20.29 11.78 4.50
C SER A 231 -20.71 10.46 3.83
N VAL A 232 -19.75 9.55 3.66
CA VAL A 232 -19.89 8.31 2.95
C VAL A 232 -20.55 7.27 3.86
N THR A 233 -21.87 7.19 3.77
CA THR A 233 -22.67 6.16 4.45
C THR A 233 -22.57 4.79 3.77
N ASP A 234 -22.14 4.71 2.50
CA ASP A 234 -22.01 3.45 1.78
C ASP A 234 -20.57 2.90 1.87
N PRO A 235 -20.34 1.72 2.47
CA PRO A 235 -19.01 1.11 2.55
C PRO A 235 -18.37 0.88 1.18
N ARG A 236 -19.15 0.71 0.12
CA ARG A 236 -18.65 0.54 -1.26
C ARG A 236 -18.07 1.83 -1.81
N GLU A 237 -18.76 2.94 -1.58
CA GLU A 237 -18.27 4.26 -1.94
C GLU A 237 -17.00 4.58 -1.14
N TYR A 238 -16.99 4.27 0.16
CA TYR A 238 -15.81 4.50 1.00
C TYR A 238 -14.61 3.68 0.52
N PHE A 239 -14.83 2.41 0.20
CA PHE A 239 -13.81 1.54 -0.38
C PHE A 239 -13.21 2.12 -1.66
N LEU A 240 -14.04 2.52 -2.62
CA LEU A 240 -13.56 3.10 -3.88
C LEU A 240 -12.81 4.42 -3.67
N LEU A 241 -13.28 5.26 -2.75
CA LEU A 241 -12.64 6.53 -2.44
C LEU A 241 -11.25 6.32 -1.81
N VAL A 242 -11.13 5.40 -0.86
CA VAL A 242 -9.86 5.02 -0.27
C VAL A 242 -8.94 4.42 -1.33
N VAL A 243 -9.43 3.47 -2.14
CA VAL A 243 -8.66 2.86 -3.23
C VAL A 243 -8.13 3.93 -4.18
N LYS A 244 -8.95 4.93 -4.56
CA LYS A 244 -8.53 6.08 -5.36
C LYS A 244 -7.29 6.76 -4.77
N PHE A 245 -7.32 7.16 -3.50
CA PHE A 245 -6.19 7.86 -2.89
C PHE A 245 -4.91 7.02 -2.89
N HIS A 246 -5.03 5.71 -2.64
CA HIS A 246 -3.89 4.80 -2.65
C HIS A 246 -3.34 4.54 -4.05
N VAL A 247 -4.21 4.40 -5.06
CA VAL A 247 -3.75 4.20 -6.45
C VAL A 247 -2.99 5.43 -6.93
N VAL A 248 -3.50 6.64 -6.70
CA VAL A 248 -2.80 7.89 -7.03
C VAL A 248 -1.41 7.91 -6.39
N ARG A 249 -1.32 7.63 -5.09
CA ARG A 249 -0.03 7.59 -4.37
C ARG A 249 0.93 6.52 -4.89
N ILE A 250 0.40 5.36 -5.25
CA ILE A 250 1.23 4.28 -5.80
C ILE A 250 1.72 4.63 -7.20
N THR A 251 0.91 5.31 -8.01
CA THR A 251 1.34 5.85 -9.31
C THR A 251 2.47 6.87 -9.15
N GLU A 252 2.42 7.74 -8.12
CA GLU A 252 3.52 8.67 -7.79
C GLU A 252 4.83 7.92 -7.47
N HIS A 253 4.77 6.86 -6.65
CA HIS A 253 5.93 6.01 -6.35
C HIS A 253 6.53 5.38 -7.61
N TRP A 254 5.68 4.82 -8.48
CA TRP A 254 6.10 4.25 -9.75
C TRP A 254 6.74 5.27 -10.68
N THR A 255 6.17 6.48 -10.74
CA THR A 255 6.68 7.60 -11.54
C THR A 255 8.06 8.03 -11.06
N ASN A 256 8.23 8.19 -9.74
CA ASN A 256 9.50 8.54 -9.12
C ASN A 256 10.58 7.50 -9.44
N VAL A 257 10.24 6.21 -9.34
CA VAL A 257 11.14 5.10 -9.65
C VAL A 257 11.56 5.12 -11.13
N LEU A 258 10.60 5.29 -12.05
CA LEU A 258 10.88 5.39 -13.48
C LEU A 258 11.79 6.57 -13.80
N PHE A 259 11.49 7.74 -13.24
CA PHE A 259 12.27 8.96 -13.44
C PHE A 259 13.72 8.79 -13.01
N LYS A 260 13.95 8.32 -11.78
CA LYS A 260 15.31 8.08 -11.25
C LYS A 260 16.06 7.02 -12.04
N LEU A 261 15.39 5.93 -12.40
CA LEU A 261 16.05 4.86 -13.15
C LEU A 261 16.44 5.31 -14.56
N LYS A 262 15.58 6.08 -15.24
CA LYS A 262 15.91 6.69 -16.54
C LYS A 262 17.14 7.58 -16.44
N ASP A 263 17.15 8.49 -15.47
CA ASP A 263 18.25 9.43 -15.26
C ASP A 263 19.58 8.71 -15.01
N MET A 264 19.59 7.74 -14.09
CA MET A 264 20.80 6.96 -13.77
C MET A 264 21.29 6.09 -14.94
N ILE A 265 20.38 5.47 -15.70
CA ILE A 265 20.77 4.70 -16.88
C ILE A 265 21.32 5.62 -17.98
N GLU A 266 20.70 6.77 -18.22
CA GLU A 266 21.17 7.73 -19.22
C GLU A 266 22.51 8.36 -18.84
N GLU A 267 22.74 8.62 -17.55
CA GLU A 267 24.05 9.00 -17.02
C GLU A 267 25.10 7.92 -17.29
N TYR A 268 24.77 6.64 -16.99
CA TYR A 268 25.69 5.53 -17.27
C TYR A 268 26.09 5.51 -18.74
N LEU A 269 25.08 5.46 -19.62
CA LEU A 269 25.25 5.30 -21.06
C LEU A 269 26.00 6.46 -21.71
N SER A 270 25.96 7.64 -21.10
CA SER A 270 26.66 8.85 -21.56
C SER A 270 28.08 8.96 -21.01
N SER A 271 28.48 8.10 -20.08
CA SER A 271 29.72 8.27 -19.33
C SER A 271 30.97 7.78 -20.11
N PRO A 272 32.10 8.53 -20.05
CA PRO A 272 33.30 8.24 -20.84
C PRO A 272 34.09 7.00 -20.38
N HIS A 273 33.72 6.36 -19.27
CA HIS A 273 34.36 5.15 -18.77
C HIS A 273 33.90 3.87 -19.48
N ILE A 274 32.85 3.96 -20.31
CA ILE A 274 32.38 2.85 -21.13
C ILE A 274 33.45 2.49 -22.18
N PRO A 275 33.86 1.21 -22.27
CA PRO A 275 34.92 0.74 -23.18
C PRO A 275 34.71 1.14 -24.66
N LEU A 276 33.44 1.29 -25.07
CA LEU A 276 33.05 1.73 -26.41
C LEU A 276 33.57 3.13 -26.78
N VAL A 277 33.71 4.04 -25.81
CA VAL A 277 34.16 5.42 -26.03
C VAL A 277 35.70 5.52 -25.96
N ARG A 278 36.35 4.66 -25.18
CA ARG A 278 37.82 4.70 -24.97
C ARG A 278 38.67 4.18 -26.12
N ARG A 279 38.11 3.36 -27.01
CA ARG A 279 38.90 2.68 -28.05
C ARG A 279 39.55 3.62 -29.07
N GLU A 280 39.13 4.88 -29.13
CA GLU A 280 39.69 5.85 -30.08
C GLU A 280 40.91 6.63 -29.57
N SER A 281 41.26 6.63 -28.27
CA SER A 281 42.22 7.64 -27.78
C SER A 281 43.22 7.29 -26.66
N SER A 282 43.27 6.10 -26.05
CA SER A 282 44.26 5.86 -24.98
C SER A 282 44.93 4.50 -24.96
N LEU A 283 46.26 4.51 -24.85
CA LEU A 283 47.16 3.41 -24.44
C LEU A 283 46.91 3.03 -22.96
N GLY A 284 45.71 2.53 -22.65
CA GLY A 284 45.40 2.00 -21.33
C GLY A 284 46.19 0.71 -21.06
N THR A 285 46.59 0.48 -19.80
CA THR A 285 47.14 -0.83 -19.41
C THR A 285 46.05 -1.89 -19.57
N MET A 286 46.32 -2.97 -20.30
CA MET A 286 45.41 -4.10 -20.60
C MET A 286 44.58 -4.59 -19.38
N ARG A 287 45.15 -4.52 -18.17
CA ARG A 287 44.48 -4.90 -16.91
C ARG A 287 43.32 -3.97 -16.52
N GLY A 288 43.44 -2.67 -16.80
CA GLY A 288 42.40 -1.67 -16.51
C GLY A 288 41.22 -1.74 -17.49
N GLU A 289 41.46 -2.16 -18.73
CA GLU A 289 40.41 -2.38 -19.73
C GLU A 289 39.58 -3.62 -19.40
N SER A 290 40.24 -4.73 -18.99
CA SER A 290 39.55 -5.95 -18.55
C SER A 290 38.59 -5.71 -17.38
N TYR A 291 39.02 -4.93 -16.37
CA TYR A 291 38.18 -4.61 -15.21
C TYR A 291 36.98 -3.72 -15.58
N ALA A 292 37.15 -2.77 -16.49
CA ALA A 292 36.06 -1.91 -16.95
C ALA A 292 35.01 -2.67 -17.76
N ILE A 293 35.43 -3.68 -18.53
CA ILE A 293 34.51 -4.56 -19.27
C ILE A 293 33.71 -5.43 -18.30
N GLU A 294 34.37 -6.09 -17.35
CA GLU A 294 33.70 -6.94 -16.34
C GLU A 294 32.72 -6.13 -15.49
N ALA A 295 33.12 -4.93 -15.03
CA ALA A 295 32.23 -4.03 -14.29
C ALA A 295 31.02 -3.60 -15.13
N SER A 296 31.21 -3.36 -16.44
CA SER A 296 30.12 -3.02 -17.35
C SER A 296 29.16 -4.19 -17.58
N GLU A 297 29.67 -5.42 -17.68
CA GLU A 297 28.87 -6.64 -17.81
C GLU A 297 28.02 -6.88 -16.57
N VAL A 298 28.62 -6.77 -15.38
CA VAL A 298 27.90 -6.87 -14.10
C VAL A 298 26.81 -5.81 -14.00
N TRP A 299 27.12 -4.56 -14.34
CA TRP A 299 26.15 -3.46 -14.35
C TRP A 299 24.96 -3.74 -15.28
N LEU A 300 25.24 -4.23 -16.50
CA LEU A 300 24.21 -4.55 -17.49
C LEU A 300 23.29 -5.67 -17.01
N GLY A 301 23.86 -6.74 -16.45
CA GLY A 301 23.09 -7.84 -15.88
C GLY A 301 22.15 -7.35 -14.77
N GLN A 302 22.70 -6.63 -13.78
CA GLN A 302 21.93 -6.12 -12.65
C GLN A 302 20.83 -5.14 -13.06
N THR A 303 21.14 -4.23 -13.99
CA THR A 303 20.18 -3.24 -14.50
C THR A 303 19.07 -3.91 -15.32
N SER A 304 19.42 -4.87 -16.17
CA SER A 304 18.45 -5.63 -16.97
C SER A 304 17.50 -6.44 -16.09
N ASP A 305 18.04 -7.16 -15.10
CA ASP A 305 17.24 -7.94 -14.15
C ASP A 305 16.27 -7.05 -13.37
N LEU A 306 16.73 -5.87 -12.93
CA LEU A 306 15.92 -4.89 -12.22
C LEU A 306 14.73 -4.40 -13.07
N VAL A 307 15.01 -3.96 -14.30
CA VAL A 307 14.01 -3.47 -15.25
C VAL A 307 12.99 -4.57 -15.58
N ILE A 308 13.45 -5.79 -15.83
CA ILE A 308 12.59 -6.95 -16.11
C ILE A 308 11.68 -7.25 -14.93
N GLN A 309 12.22 -7.28 -13.70
CA GLN A 309 11.45 -7.57 -12.50
C GLN A 309 10.27 -6.59 -12.36
N TRP A 310 10.46 -5.31 -12.66
CA TRP A 310 9.40 -4.30 -12.51
C TRP A 310 8.41 -4.29 -13.65
N ILE A 311 8.85 -4.51 -14.88
CA ILE A 311 7.94 -4.74 -16.00
C ILE A 311 6.99 -5.89 -15.67
N LEU A 312 7.51 -6.98 -15.09
CA LEU A 312 6.69 -8.11 -14.65
C LEU A 312 5.72 -7.71 -13.53
N LEU A 313 6.15 -6.91 -12.54
CA LEU A 313 5.28 -6.43 -11.47
C LEU A 313 4.16 -5.52 -11.97
N LEU A 314 4.48 -4.54 -12.82
CA LEU A 314 3.51 -3.66 -13.48
C LEU A 314 2.53 -4.45 -14.34
N THR A 315 3.02 -5.41 -15.13
CA THR A 315 2.18 -6.28 -15.96
C THR A 315 1.19 -7.08 -15.12
N LYS A 316 1.63 -7.61 -13.97
CA LYS A 316 0.73 -8.34 -13.05
C LYS A 316 -0.31 -7.42 -12.43
N THR A 317 0.11 -6.22 -12.03
CA THR A 317 -0.75 -5.17 -11.49
C THR A 317 -1.86 -4.81 -12.47
N ILE A 318 -1.51 -4.40 -13.69
CA ILE A 318 -2.46 -4.04 -14.75
C ILE A 318 -3.44 -5.19 -15.04
N LYS A 319 -2.94 -6.42 -15.20
CA LYS A 319 -3.82 -7.59 -15.45
C LYS A 319 -4.81 -7.88 -14.33
N ALA A 320 -4.41 -7.62 -13.09
CA ALA A 320 -5.28 -7.85 -11.95
C ALA A 320 -6.29 -6.71 -11.78
N TRP A 321 -5.94 -5.49 -12.20
CA TRP A 321 -6.89 -4.39 -12.37
C TRP A 321 -7.92 -4.63 -13.45
N ASP A 322 -7.51 -5.06 -14.64
CA ASP A 322 -8.43 -5.36 -15.74
C ASP A 322 -9.51 -6.35 -15.29
N LYS A 323 -9.11 -7.39 -14.55
CA LYS A 323 -10.03 -8.38 -13.97
C LYS A 323 -11.00 -7.79 -12.95
N PHE A 324 -10.54 -6.86 -12.12
CA PHE A 324 -11.41 -6.17 -11.16
C PHE A 324 -12.45 -5.30 -11.88
N PHE A 325 -12.02 -4.56 -12.91
CA PHE A 325 -12.91 -3.75 -13.73
C PHE A 325 -13.97 -4.60 -14.45
N ASP A 326 -13.55 -5.69 -15.07
CA ASP A 326 -14.45 -6.57 -15.84
C ASP A 326 -15.46 -7.31 -14.95
N ARG A 327 -15.03 -7.76 -13.78
CA ARG A 327 -15.83 -8.69 -12.96
C ARG A 327 -16.58 -8.02 -11.80
N ASP A 328 -15.91 -7.11 -11.09
CA ASP A 328 -16.30 -6.75 -9.73
C ASP A 328 -16.91 -5.34 -9.64
N ILE A 329 -16.55 -4.41 -10.54
CA ILE A 329 -17.11 -3.04 -10.53
C ILE A 329 -18.62 -3.02 -10.72
N SER A 330 -19.14 -3.83 -11.65
CA SER A 330 -20.59 -3.89 -11.89
C SER A 330 -21.36 -4.28 -10.61
N ARG A 331 -20.79 -5.17 -9.78
CA ARG A 331 -21.38 -5.58 -8.50
C ARG A 331 -21.34 -4.46 -7.47
N ILE A 332 -20.22 -3.73 -7.44
CA ILE A 332 -20.01 -2.59 -6.54
C ILE A 332 -21.02 -1.47 -6.85
N VAL A 333 -21.22 -1.12 -8.13
CA VAL A 333 -22.07 0.02 -8.54
C VAL A 333 -23.56 -0.31 -8.49
N CYS A 334 -23.98 -1.55 -8.82
CA CYS A 334 -25.41 -1.90 -8.89
C CYS A 334 -26.18 -1.88 -7.56
N GLN A 335 -25.49 -1.77 -6.42
CA GLN A 335 -26.07 -1.89 -5.08
C GLN A 335 -26.16 -0.53 -4.34
N SER A 336 -25.81 0.56 -5.03
CA SER A 336 -25.64 1.89 -4.43
C SER A 336 -26.84 2.81 -4.73
N SER A 337 -27.01 3.85 -3.92
CA SER A 337 -28.03 4.90 -4.15
C SER A 337 -27.67 5.81 -5.35
N GLU A 338 -28.64 6.56 -5.91
CA GLU A 338 -28.39 7.45 -7.06
C GLU A 338 -27.29 8.49 -6.81
N ASP A 339 -27.26 9.11 -5.63
CA ASP A 339 -26.22 10.07 -5.25
C ASP A 339 -24.85 9.37 -5.07
N GLY A 340 -24.84 8.20 -4.43
CA GLY A 340 -23.63 7.39 -4.26
C GLY A 340 -23.03 6.94 -5.60
N ILE A 341 -23.86 6.64 -6.61
CA ILE A 341 -23.39 6.26 -7.95
C ILE A 341 -22.55 7.39 -8.57
N SER A 342 -22.91 8.66 -8.40
CA SER A 342 -22.12 9.77 -8.95
C SER A 342 -20.72 9.83 -8.33
N HIS A 343 -20.62 9.77 -7.00
CA HIS A 343 -19.34 9.82 -6.28
C HIS A 343 -18.45 8.60 -6.56
N MET A 344 -19.08 7.43 -6.70
CA MET A 344 -18.40 6.21 -7.08
C MET A 344 -17.86 6.30 -8.52
N ASN A 345 -18.63 6.86 -9.45
CA ASN A 345 -18.17 7.07 -10.83
C ASN A 345 -16.98 8.05 -10.89
N ASP A 346 -16.99 9.12 -10.10
CA ASP A 346 -15.85 10.04 -10.00
C ASP A 346 -14.61 9.32 -9.45
N SER A 347 -14.79 8.47 -8.43
CA SER A 347 -13.69 7.68 -7.87
C SER A 347 -13.13 6.68 -8.86
N LEU A 348 -14.01 5.98 -9.59
CA LEU A 348 -13.64 5.04 -10.64
C LEU A 348 -12.91 5.74 -11.79
N TYR A 349 -13.35 6.93 -12.20
CA TYR A 349 -12.68 7.71 -13.23
C TYR A 349 -11.25 8.06 -12.85
N GLU A 350 -11.03 8.57 -11.63
CA GLU A 350 -9.67 8.89 -11.14
C GLU A 350 -8.79 7.66 -10.96
N ILE A 351 -9.37 6.52 -10.53
CA ILE A 351 -8.66 5.24 -10.51
C ILE A 351 -8.24 4.85 -11.93
N SER A 352 -9.17 4.84 -12.89
CA SER A 352 -8.88 4.50 -14.29
C SER A 352 -7.78 5.39 -14.86
N ARG A 353 -7.85 6.69 -14.63
CA ARG A 353 -6.81 7.65 -15.06
C ARG A 353 -5.44 7.29 -14.48
N SER A 354 -5.38 7.00 -13.18
CA SER A 354 -4.12 6.62 -12.51
C SER A 354 -3.56 5.29 -13.03
N LEU A 355 -4.43 4.39 -13.51
CA LEU A 355 -4.05 3.12 -14.13
C LEU A 355 -3.53 3.31 -15.56
N ASP A 356 -4.11 4.21 -16.32
CA ASP A 356 -3.57 4.61 -17.63
C ASP A 356 -2.14 5.15 -17.48
N GLU A 357 -1.87 5.93 -16.44
CA GLU A 357 -0.52 6.38 -16.10
C GLU A 357 0.43 5.21 -15.76
N ILE A 358 -0.03 4.21 -15.00
CA ILE A 358 0.73 2.97 -14.74
C ILE A 358 1.01 2.19 -16.04
N MET A 359 0.08 2.17 -16.99
CA MET A 359 0.29 1.56 -18.31
C MET A 359 1.39 2.28 -19.09
N VAL A 360 1.36 3.62 -19.11
CA VAL A 360 2.42 4.44 -19.73
C VAL A 360 3.77 4.16 -19.07
N ILE A 361 3.82 4.10 -17.73
CA ILE A 361 5.05 3.76 -16.99
C ILE A 361 5.60 2.39 -17.41
N ARG A 362 4.73 1.39 -17.59
CA ARG A 362 5.14 0.07 -18.08
C ARG A 362 5.74 0.14 -19.49
N GLU A 363 5.12 0.88 -20.40
CA GLU A 363 5.61 1.05 -21.76
C GLU A 363 6.98 1.74 -21.77
N GLU A 364 7.15 2.81 -21.00
CA GLU A 364 8.42 3.52 -20.87
C GLU A 364 9.51 2.63 -20.23
N MET A 365 9.14 1.73 -19.32
CA MET A 365 10.06 0.75 -18.74
C MET A 365 10.51 -0.30 -19.76
N GLU A 366 9.62 -0.74 -20.67
CA GLU A 366 9.96 -1.62 -21.79
C GLU A 366 10.89 -0.92 -22.81
N GLU A 367 10.67 0.37 -23.07
CA GLU A 367 11.59 1.14 -23.91
C GLU A 367 12.99 1.22 -23.28
N LEU A 368 13.05 1.43 -21.97
CA LEU A 368 14.29 1.46 -21.20
C LEU A 368 15.02 0.11 -21.26
N LYS A 369 14.29 -1.00 -21.15
CA LYS A 369 14.83 -2.36 -21.36
C LYS A 369 15.47 -2.49 -22.74
N VAL A 370 14.78 -2.06 -23.80
CA VAL A 370 15.29 -2.11 -25.17
C VAL A 370 16.55 -1.24 -25.34
N LYS A 371 16.63 -0.09 -24.66
CA LYS A 371 17.85 0.74 -24.63
C LYS A 371 19.03 -0.03 -24.01
N VAL A 372 18.83 -0.68 -22.86
CA VAL A 372 19.86 -1.48 -22.17
C VAL A 372 20.32 -2.66 -23.04
N GLU A 373 19.40 -3.44 -23.61
CA GLU A 373 19.74 -4.57 -24.50
C GLU A 373 20.48 -4.12 -25.77
N ARG A 374 20.14 -2.96 -26.32
CA ARG A 374 20.83 -2.41 -27.49
C ARG A 374 22.27 -2.04 -27.14
N PHE A 375 22.49 -1.49 -25.96
CA PHE A 375 23.83 -1.17 -25.48
C PHE A 375 24.64 -2.44 -25.24
N GLU A 376 24.06 -3.45 -24.58
CA GLU A 376 24.65 -4.77 -24.39
C GLU A 376 25.15 -5.37 -25.73
N LYS A 377 24.27 -5.43 -26.74
CA LYS A 377 24.63 -5.93 -28.08
C LYS A 377 25.75 -5.13 -28.75
N LYS A 378 25.84 -3.82 -28.50
CA LYS A 378 26.95 -2.98 -29.03
C LYS A 378 28.25 -3.26 -28.29
N ALA A 379 28.21 -3.40 -26.97
CA ALA A 379 29.37 -3.70 -26.14
C ALA A 379 30.03 -5.04 -26.53
N PHE A 380 29.22 -6.10 -26.70
CA PHE A 380 29.73 -7.47 -26.94
C PHE A 380 30.00 -7.82 -28.41
N ARG A 381 29.53 -7.02 -29.38
CA ARG A 381 29.95 -7.17 -30.80
C ARG A 381 31.38 -6.70 -31.05
N LEU A 382 32.01 -6.03 -30.08
CA LEU A 382 33.34 -5.44 -30.21
C LEU A 382 34.43 -6.20 -29.43
N THR A 383 34.07 -7.27 -28.73
CA THR A 383 34.99 -8.25 -28.15
C THR A 383 35.25 -9.37 -29.17
N PRO A 384 36.50 -9.52 -29.67
CA PRO A 384 36.87 -10.51 -30.70
C PRO A 384 36.85 -11.95 -30.21
#